data_AF-A0A562URM6-F1
#
_entry.id   AF-A0A562URM6-F1
#
_cell.length_a   1.000
_cell.length_b   1.000
_cell.length_c   1.000
_cell.angle_alpha   90.00
_cell.angle_beta   90.00
_cell.angle_gamma   90.00
#
_symmetry.space_group_name_H-M   'P 1'
#
loop_
_entity.id
_entity.type
_entity.pdbx_description
1 polymer ?
#
loop_
_entity_poly.entity_id
_entity_poly.type
_entity_poly.pdbx_seq_one_letter_code
_entity_poly.pdbx_strand_id
1 'polypeptide(L)'
;MTRPSWLTSGARSRALIVTSPGPQSNVREAVRRLDDALAGFPGAVPGWFRALERLRYRWYVICVVVAAAALAVAFPERIWLSLLYGVGVGIAFAPLSSALARSVAHLQVRATTGKRAAQVITELAAEARPFPLPREWVDAVLGVEPEREHRVHLLAWSAADPAGGGSDGPAARELVRLWRQADPSSAAELDALQERLQGMARELRGE
;
A
#
# COMPACT_ATOMS: atom_id res chain seq x y z
N MET A 1 17.45 -5.68 15.77
CA MET A 1 16.82 -6.81 15.05
C MET A 1 17.05 -6.65 13.57
N THR A 2 17.56 -7.68 12.93
CA THR A 2 17.82 -7.73 11.49
C THR A 2 16.49 -7.95 10.77
N ARG A 3 16.16 -7.09 9.80
CA ARG A 3 14.91 -7.25 9.03
C ARG A 3 15.07 -8.44 8.09
N PRO A 4 14.10 -9.38 8.05
CA PRO A 4 14.17 -10.50 7.12
C PRO A 4 14.19 -9.98 5.69
N SER A 5 15.18 -10.39 4.89
CA SER A 5 15.35 -9.90 3.52
C SER A 5 14.24 -10.35 2.58
N TRP A 6 13.51 -11.40 2.95
CA TRP A 6 12.41 -11.98 2.19
C TRP A 6 11.05 -11.30 2.43
N LEU A 7 10.96 -10.37 3.40
CA LEU A 7 9.75 -9.58 3.69
C LEU A 7 10.03 -8.08 3.54
N THR A 8 9.50 -7.49 2.46
CA THR A 8 9.75 -6.09 2.10
C THR A 8 8.45 -5.29 2.08
N SER A 9 8.50 -4.05 2.56
CA SER A 9 7.38 -3.11 2.42
C SER A 9 7.45 -2.42 1.06
N GLY A 10 6.37 -2.48 0.29
CA GLY A 10 6.23 -1.74 -0.96
C GLY A 10 6.37 -0.25 -0.73
N ALA A 11 7.18 0.43 -1.55
CA ALA A 11 7.42 1.86 -1.43
C ALA A 11 6.17 2.68 -1.81
N ARG A 12 5.35 2.15 -2.74
CA ARG A 12 4.19 2.83 -3.31
C ARG A 12 2.88 2.32 -2.73
N SER A 13 2.67 1.00 -2.73
CA SER A 13 1.45 0.37 -2.22
C SER A 13 1.39 0.32 -0.69
N ARG A 14 2.56 0.42 -0.02
CA ARG A 14 2.75 0.14 1.42
C ARG A 14 2.38 -1.28 1.85
N ALA A 15 2.00 -2.14 0.91
CA ALA A 15 1.71 -3.53 1.19
C ALA A 15 3.01 -4.25 1.60
N LEU A 16 2.88 -5.24 2.46
CA LEU A 16 3.98 -6.16 2.74
C LEU A 16 4.05 -7.17 1.60
N ILE A 17 5.26 -7.45 1.14
CA ILE A 17 5.55 -8.33 0.02
C ILE A 17 6.51 -9.41 0.51
N VAL A 18 6.09 -10.66 0.38
CA VAL A 18 6.93 -11.83 0.65
C VAL A 18 7.51 -12.36 -0.67
N THR A 19 8.79 -12.69 -0.67
CA THR A 19 9.50 -13.27 -1.83
C THR A 19 9.58 -14.79 -1.70
N SER A 20 9.69 -15.51 -2.81
CA SER A 20 9.75 -16.97 -2.75
C SER A 20 11.00 -17.49 -2.01
N PRO A 21 10.92 -18.66 -1.36
CA PRO A 21 12.04 -19.27 -0.62
C PRO A 21 13.13 -19.91 -1.50
N GLY A 22 12.97 -19.87 -2.84
CA GLY A 22 13.91 -20.48 -3.78
C GLY A 22 14.95 -19.51 -4.36
N PRO A 23 15.95 -20.02 -5.10
CA PRO A 23 16.88 -19.17 -5.83
C PRO A 23 16.14 -18.35 -6.89
N GLN A 24 16.39 -17.05 -6.91
CA GLN A 24 15.78 -16.12 -7.86
C GLN A 24 16.83 -15.20 -8.48
N SER A 25 16.75 -15.03 -9.80
CA SER A 25 17.67 -14.18 -10.55
C SER A 25 17.34 -12.69 -10.46
N ASN A 26 16.10 -12.30 -10.09
CA ASN A 26 15.71 -10.89 -10.08
C ASN A 26 14.61 -10.48 -9.07
N VAL A 27 14.77 -10.89 -7.80
CA VAL A 27 13.82 -10.59 -6.71
C VAL A 27 13.43 -9.10 -6.62
N ARG A 28 14.42 -8.20 -6.74
CA ARG A 28 14.18 -6.76 -6.59
C ARG A 28 13.24 -6.21 -7.66
N GLU A 29 13.38 -6.67 -8.89
CA GLU A 29 12.49 -6.26 -9.98
C GLU A 29 11.09 -6.85 -9.82
N ALA A 30 10.99 -8.11 -9.38
CA ALA A 30 9.70 -8.75 -9.10
C ALA A 30 8.92 -8.00 -8.01
N VAL A 31 9.59 -7.68 -6.89
CA VAL A 31 9.01 -6.89 -5.78
C VAL A 31 8.60 -5.50 -6.28
N ARG A 32 9.43 -4.83 -7.09
CA ARG A 32 9.11 -3.51 -7.64
C ARG A 32 7.88 -3.55 -8.55
N ARG A 33 7.81 -4.52 -9.46
CA ARG A 33 6.68 -4.69 -10.38
C ARG A 33 5.40 -5.06 -9.63
N LEU A 34 5.51 -5.87 -8.58
CA LEU A 34 4.38 -6.22 -7.73
C LEU A 34 3.89 -5.00 -6.93
N ASP A 35 4.80 -4.20 -6.35
CA ASP A 35 4.46 -2.96 -5.65
C ASP A 35 3.74 -1.96 -6.57
N ASP A 36 4.25 -1.77 -7.79
CA ASP A 36 3.61 -0.94 -8.82
C ASP A 36 2.21 -1.49 -9.16
N ALA A 37 2.06 -2.81 -9.32
CA ALA A 37 0.78 -3.45 -9.62
C ALA A 37 -0.23 -3.32 -8.46
N LEU A 38 0.20 -3.49 -7.22
CA LEU A 38 -0.62 -3.28 -6.01
C LEU A 38 -1.05 -1.82 -5.86
N ALA A 39 -0.25 -0.87 -6.35
CA ALA A 39 -0.63 0.54 -6.45
C ALA A 39 -1.58 0.86 -7.64
N GLY A 40 -1.92 -0.15 -8.44
CA GLY A 40 -2.83 -0.10 -9.58
C GLY A 40 -2.13 0.08 -10.93
N PHE A 41 -0.81 0.10 -11.00
CA PHE A 41 -0.05 0.28 -12.24
C PHE A 41 0.43 -1.07 -12.80
N PRO A 42 -0.12 -1.58 -13.91
CA PRO A 42 0.30 -2.86 -14.49
C PRO A 42 1.68 -2.84 -15.17
N GLY A 43 2.49 -1.80 -14.92
CA GLY A 43 3.76 -1.59 -15.58
C GLY A 43 4.48 -0.38 -15.00
N ALA A 44 5.59 -0.01 -15.63
CA ALA A 44 6.39 1.12 -15.17
C ALA A 44 5.59 2.42 -15.17
N VAL A 45 5.61 3.12 -14.04
CA VAL A 45 4.92 4.38 -13.87
C VAL A 45 5.52 5.45 -14.79
N PRO A 46 4.69 6.23 -15.52
CA PRO A 46 5.18 7.25 -16.45
C PRO A 46 6.10 8.25 -15.73
N GLY A 47 7.18 8.66 -16.40
CA GLY A 47 8.18 9.56 -15.82
C GLY A 47 7.59 10.90 -15.35
N TRP A 48 6.66 11.46 -16.13
CA TRP A 48 5.96 12.70 -15.80
C TRP A 48 5.12 12.56 -14.52
N PHE A 49 4.44 11.42 -14.34
CA PHE A 49 3.61 11.18 -13.16
C PHE A 49 4.48 10.97 -11.92
N ARG A 50 5.64 10.31 -12.05
CA ARG A 50 6.63 10.21 -10.97
C ARG A 50 7.16 11.58 -10.53
N ALA A 51 7.27 12.54 -11.45
CA ALA A 51 7.65 13.91 -11.11
C ALA A 51 6.53 14.62 -10.33
N LEU A 52 5.27 14.43 -10.75
CA LEU A 52 4.10 14.94 -10.03
C LEU A 52 4.00 14.36 -8.61
N GLU A 53 4.20 13.05 -8.44
CA GLU A 53 4.18 12.40 -7.14
C GLU A 53 5.29 12.91 -6.20
N ARG A 54 6.47 13.25 -6.74
CA ARG A 54 7.55 13.85 -5.95
C ARG A 54 7.18 15.22 -5.38
N LEU A 55 6.31 15.97 -6.06
CA LEU A 55 5.86 17.26 -5.57
C LEU A 55 4.99 17.11 -4.31
N ARG A 56 4.28 15.98 -4.12
CA ARG A 56 3.40 15.72 -2.96
C ARG A 56 2.60 16.98 -2.57
N TYR A 57 2.82 17.50 -1.36
CA TYR A 57 2.16 18.70 -0.82
C TYR A 57 2.48 19.98 -1.61
N ARG A 58 3.61 20.06 -2.31
CA ARG A 58 3.96 21.22 -3.15
C ARG A 58 3.02 21.35 -4.36
N TRP A 59 2.45 20.24 -4.84
CA TRP A 59 1.44 20.31 -5.90
C TRP A 59 0.22 21.14 -5.49
N TYR A 60 -0.22 21.02 -4.23
CA TYR A 60 -1.32 21.83 -3.69
C TYR A 60 -0.98 23.31 -3.72
N VAL A 61 0.23 23.68 -3.30
CA VAL A 61 0.70 25.08 -3.34
C VAL A 61 0.73 25.59 -4.77
N ILE A 62 1.21 24.79 -5.73
CA ILE A 62 1.21 25.16 -7.15
C ILE A 62 -0.21 25.40 -7.65
N CYS A 63 -1.16 24.49 -7.35
CA CYS A 63 -2.56 24.67 -7.74
C CYS A 63 -3.18 25.94 -7.12
N VAL A 64 -2.88 26.23 -5.86
CA VAL A 64 -3.35 27.44 -5.16
C VAL A 64 -2.80 28.71 -5.80
N VAL A 65 -1.49 28.77 -6.04
CA VAL A 65 -0.85 29.93 -6.66
C VAL A 65 -1.36 30.15 -8.08
N VAL A 66 -1.49 29.09 -8.88
CA VAL A 66 -1.99 29.16 -10.26
C VAL A 66 -3.46 29.62 -10.28
N ALA A 67 -4.32 29.08 -9.41
CA ALA A 67 -5.73 29.48 -9.35
C ALA A 67 -5.90 30.93 -8.87
N ALA A 68 -5.15 31.34 -7.83
CA ALA A 68 -5.14 32.72 -7.34
C ALA A 68 -4.66 33.72 -8.40
N ALA A 69 -3.57 33.40 -9.10
CA ALA A 69 -3.06 34.23 -10.19
C ALA A 69 -4.07 34.31 -11.36
N ALA A 70 -4.65 33.18 -11.78
CA ALA A 70 -5.64 33.15 -12.86
C ALA A 70 -6.87 34.00 -12.55
N LEU A 71 -7.39 33.94 -11.32
CA LEU A 71 -8.54 34.75 -10.91
C LEU A 71 -8.20 36.23 -10.72
N ALA A 72 -7.01 36.55 -10.21
CA ALA A 72 -6.55 37.94 -10.11
C ALA A 72 -6.43 38.60 -11.50
N VAL A 73 -5.96 37.85 -12.51
CA VAL A 73 -5.90 38.31 -13.90
C VAL A 73 -7.29 38.43 -14.52
N ALA A 74 -8.20 37.49 -14.26
CA ALA A 74 -9.56 37.52 -14.80
C ALA A 74 -10.44 38.62 -14.19
N PHE A 75 -10.19 38.99 -12.92
CA PHE A 75 -10.99 39.97 -12.17
C PHE A 75 -10.08 41.00 -11.46
N PRO A 76 -9.45 41.91 -12.23
CA PRO A 76 -8.45 42.85 -11.70
C PRO A 76 -9.04 43.97 -10.83
N GLU A 77 -10.33 44.27 -10.95
CA GLU A 77 -10.98 45.31 -10.13
C GLU A 77 -11.17 44.89 -8.66
N ARG A 78 -11.02 43.60 -8.35
CA ARG A 78 -11.25 43.03 -7.01
C ARG A 78 -10.12 42.10 -6.58
N ILE A 79 -8.86 42.49 -6.81
CA ILE A 79 -7.67 41.65 -6.60
C ILE A 79 -7.71 40.86 -5.29
N TRP A 80 -7.99 41.52 -4.15
CA TRP A 80 -8.02 40.84 -2.85
C TRP A 80 -9.09 39.75 -2.76
N LEU A 81 -10.29 40.02 -3.29
CA LEU A 81 -11.38 39.06 -3.31
C LEU A 81 -11.06 37.90 -4.29
N SER A 82 -10.50 38.23 -5.45
CA SER A 82 -10.07 37.27 -6.48
C SER A 82 -8.98 36.33 -5.97
N LEU A 83 -8.02 36.86 -5.22
CA LEU A 83 -6.97 36.06 -4.55
C LEU A 83 -7.59 35.13 -3.52
N LEU A 84 -8.50 35.61 -2.66
CA LEU A 84 -9.16 34.79 -1.64
C LEU A 84 -9.98 33.65 -2.27
N TYR A 85 -10.78 33.95 -3.31
CA TYR A 85 -11.51 32.92 -4.04
C TYR A 85 -10.56 31.95 -4.75
N GLY A 86 -9.46 32.42 -5.33
CA GLY A 86 -8.51 31.55 -5.99
C GLY A 86 -7.74 30.64 -5.06
N VAL A 87 -7.50 31.05 -3.80
CA VAL A 87 -7.02 30.12 -2.77
C VAL A 87 -8.04 29.00 -2.53
N GLY A 88 -9.32 29.34 -2.35
CA GLY A 88 -10.39 28.35 -2.16
C GLY A 88 -10.53 27.39 -3.33
N VAL A 89 -10.58 27.93 -4.57
CA VAL A 89 -10.65 27.14 -5.81
C VAL A 89 -9.41 26.26 -5.95
N GLY A 90 -8.22 26.77 -5.68
CA GLY A 90 -6.97 26.00 -5.79
C GLY A 90 -6.91 24.83 -4.82
N ILE A 91 -7.40 25.01 -3.58
CA ILE A 91 -7.50 23.92 -2.59
C ILE A 91 -8.46 22.83 -3.09
N ALA A 92 -9.61 23.20 -3.66
CA ALA A 92 -10.57 22.25 -4.20
C ALA A 92 -10.08 21.58 -5.50
N PHE A 93 -9.33 22.31 -6.33
CA PHE A 93 -8.82 21.83 -7.60
C PHE A 93 -7.61 20.88 -7.47
N ALA A 94 -6.79 21.05 -6.42
CA ALA A 94 -5.63 20.20 -6.18
C ALA A 94 -5.95 18.68 -6.09
N PRO A 95 -6.93 18.21 -5.29
CA PRO A 95 -7.28 16.79 -5.27
C PRO A 95 -7.88 16.33 -6.61
N LEU A 96 -8.69 17.16 -7.28
CA LEU A 96 -9.31 16.83 -8.56
C LEU A 96 -8.26 16.63 -9.67
N SER A 97 -7.32 17.57 -9.80
CA SER A 97 -6.22 17.48 -10.75
C SER A 97 -5.30 16.30 -10.47
N SER A 98 -5.05 15.98 -9.20
CA SER A 98 -4.27 14.80 -8.80
C SER A 98 -4.96 13.50 -9.18
N ALA A 99 -6.27 13.39 -8.94
CA ALA A 99 -7.07 12.23 -9.33
C ALA A 99 -7.12 12.07 -10.85
N LEU A 100 -7.29 13.17 -11.60
CA LEU A 100 -7.29 13.15 -13.06
C LEU A 100 -5.93 12.73 -13.63
N ALA A 101 -4.84 13.30 -13.11
CA ALA A 101 -3.47 12.92 -13.48
C ALA A 101 -3.21 11.43 -13.22
N ARG A 102 -3.65 10.92 -12.06
CA ARG A 102 -3.52 9.50 -11.73
C ARG A 102 -4.30 8.62 -12.72
N SER A 103 -5.54 8.99 -13.05
CA SER A 103 -6.35 8.28 -14.03
C SER A 103 -5.70 8.25 -15.42
N VAL A 104 -5.17 9.39 -15.88
CA VAL A 104 -4.43 9.47 -17.15
C VAL A 104 -3.20 8.59 -17.12
N ALA A 105 -2.44 8.58 -16.03
CA ALA A 105 -1.27 7.72 -15.87
C ALA A 105 -1.66 6.23 -15.92
N HIS A 106 -2.73 5.81 -15.24
CA HIS A 106 -3.21 4.42 -15.31
C HIS A 106 -3.65 4.03 -16.73
N LEU A 107 -4.37 4.91 -17.42
CA LEU A 107 -4.80 4.69 -18.80
C LEU A 107 -3.60 4.58 -19.74
N GLN A 108 -2.61 5.46 -19.61
CA GLN A 108 -1.39 5.41 -20.40
C GLN A 108 -0.64 4.08 -20.18
N VAL A 109 -0.43 3.68 -18.93
CA VAL A 109 0.27 2.41 -18.64
C VAL A 109 -0.52 1.23 -19.18
N ARG A 110 -1.84 1.19 -18.98
CA ARG A 110 -2.69 0.12 -19.50
C ARG A 110 -2.67 0.06 -21.04
N ALA A 111 -2.66 1.21 -21.71
CA ALA A 111 -2.55 1.27 -23.17
C ALA A 111 -1.18 0.75 -23.65
N THR A 112 -0.10 1.04 -22.92
CA THR A 112 1.25 0.58 -23.29
C THR A 112 1.50 -0.90 -22.99
N THR A 113 0.96 -1.45 -21.89
CA THR A 113 1.22 -2.83 -21.49
C THR A 113 0.18 -3.82 -22.01
N GLY A 114 -1.04 -3.36 -22.31
CA GLY A 114 -2.19 -4.21 -22.63
C GLY A 114 -2.70 -5.05 -21.44
N LYS A 115 -2.08 -4.93 -20.25
CA LYS A 115 -2.35 -5.77 -19.08
C LYS A 115 -3.13 -5.02 -18.00
N ARG A 116 -3.84 -5.77 -17.18
CA ARG A 116 -4.44 -5.29 -15.92
C ARG A 116 -3.51 -5.58 -14.74
N ALA A 117 -3.59 -4.77 -13.69
CA ALA A 117 -2.76 -4.95 -12.49
C ALA A 117 -2.93 -6.37 -11.89
N ALA A 118 -4.16 -6.88 -11.84
CA ALA A 118 -4.44 -8.24 -11.39
C ALA A 118 -3.68 -9.32 -12.17
N GLN A 119 -3.55 -9.17 -13.51
CA GLN A 119 -2.81 -10.12 -14.33
C GLN A 119 -1.31 -10.10 -13.97
N VAL A 120 -0.75 -8.91 -13.74
CA VAL A 120 0.65 -8.78 -13.32
C VAL A 120 0.89 -9.37 -11.93
N ILE A 121 -0.06 -9.20 -11.00
CA ILE A 121 -0.01 -9.83 -9.67
C ILE A 121 0.01 -11.35 -9.82
N THR A 122 -0.85 -11.92 -10.67
CA THR A 122 -0.86 -13.37 -10.93
C THR A 122 0.43 -13.86 -11.59
N GLU A 123 0.96 -13.13 -12.58
CA GLU A 123 2.23 -13.47 -13.24
C GLU A 123 3.41 -13.50 -12.27
N LEU A 124 3.42 -12.58 -11.30
CA LEU A 124 4.50 -12.47 -10.30
C LEU A 124 4.33 -13.41 -9.10
N ALA A 125 3.18 -14.09 -8.96
CA ALA A 125 2.86 -14.88 -7.77
C ALA A 125 3.85 -16.03 -7.49
N ALA A 126 4.61 -16.49 -8.48
CA ALA A 126 5.68 -17.48 -8.27
C ALA A 126 6.94 -16.87 -7.62
N GLU A 127 7.17 -15.57 -7.79
CA GLU A 127 8.38 -14.87 -7.35
C GLU A 127 8.13 -14.01 -6.11
N ALA A 128 7.01 -13.29 -6.06
CA ALA A 128 6.63 -12.40 -4.98
C ALA A 128 5.10 -12.39 -4.79
N ARG A 129 4.64 -12.26 -3.55
CA ARG A 129 3.22 -12.25 -3.20
C ARG A 129 2.92 -11.16 -2.17
N PRO A 130 1.71 -10.55 -2.20
CA PRO A 130 1.26 -9.70 -1.11
C PRO A 130 1.08 -10.53 0.16
N PHE A 131 1.71 -10.11 1.25
CA PHE A 131 1.62 -10.77 2.54
C PHE A 131 0.42 -10.22 3.33
N PRO A 132 -0.50 -11.08 3.80
CA PRO A 132 -1.76 -10.63 4.38
C PRO A 132 -1.69 -10.23 5.86
N LEU A 133 -0.59 -10.54 6.56
CA LEU A 133 -0.46 -10.30 8.00
C LEU A 133 0.44 -9.10 8.30
N PRO A 134 0.29 -8.48 9.49
CA PRO A 134 1.16 -7.40 9.92
C PRO A 134 2.63 -7.83 10.06
N ARG A 135 3.54 -6.88 9.86
CA ARG A 135 4.98 -7.14 9.88
C ARG A 135 5.47 -7.46 11.30
N GLU A 136 4.96 -6.70 12.25
CA GLU A 136 5.25 -6.79 13.67
C GLU A 136 5.06 -8.22 14.22
N TRP A 137 4.14 -9.00 13.65
CA TRP A 137 3.93 -10.38 14.07
C TRP A 137 5.09 -11.28 13.68
N VAL A 138 5.61 -11.11 12.46
CA VAL A 138 6.80 -11.83 11.98
C VAL A 138 8.04 -11.38 12.76
N ASP A 139 8.20 -10.07 12.95
CA ASP A 139 9.36 -9.51 13.66
C ASP A 139 9.38 -9.97 15.14
N ALA A 140 8.23 -10.11 15.80
CA ALA A 140 8.14 -10.66 17.15
C ALA A 140 8.53 -12.15 17.22
N VAL A 141 8.05 -12.99 16.29
CA VAL A 141 8.41 -14.42 16.25
C VAL A 141 9.92 -14.59 16.03
N LEU A 142 10.49 -13.89 15.05
CA LEU A 142 11.93 -13.96 14.76
C LEU A 142 12.79 -13.31 15.85
N GLY A 143 12.19 -12.44 16.67
CA GLY A 143 12.83 -11.85 17.82
C GLY A 143 13.12 -12.82 18.95
N VAL A 144 12.20 -13.77 19.16
CA VAL A 144 12.32 -14.81 20.19
C VAL A 144 13.07 -16.03 19.65
N GLU A 145 12.78 -16.44 18.41
CA GLU A 145 13.30 -17.69 17.82
C GLU A 145 13.93 -17.44 16.43
N PRO A 146 15.11 -16.79 16.35
CA PRO A 146 15.75 -16.45 15.08
C PRO A 146 16.12 -17.67 14.22
N GLU A 147 16.42 -18.81 14.85
CA GLU A 147 16.71 -20.07 14.17
C GLU A 147 15.52 -20.64 13.38
N ARG A 148 14.30 -20.16 13.65
CA ARG A 148 13.08 -20.54 12.90
C ARG A 148 12.86 -19.73 11.63
N GLU A 149 13.77 -18.84 11.24
CA GLU A 149 13.59 -17.94 10.09
C GLU A 149 13.10 -18.68 8.83
N HIS A 150 13.73 -19.79 8.46
CA HIS A 150 13.35 -20.55 7.27
C HIS A 150 11.91 -21.08 7.36
N ARG A 151 11.49 -21.60 8.52
CA ARG A 151 10.12 -22.09 8.73
C ARG A 151 9.11 -20.94 8.67
N VAL A 152 9.42 -19.81 9.30
CA VAL A 152 8.57 -18.62 9.28
C VAL A 152 8.44 -18.07 7.86
N HIS A 153 9.53 -18.09 7.07
CA HIS A 153 9.50 -17.72 5.66
C HIS A 153 8.59 -18.64 4.84
N LEU A 154 8.69 -19.96 5.00
CA LEU A 154 7.80 -20.92 4.32
C LEU A 154 6.33 -20.69 4.69
N LEU A 155 6.03 -20.49 5.98
CA LEU A 155 4.68 -20.20 6.44
C LEU A 155 4.17 -18.87 5.86
N ALA A 156 5.01 -17.83 5.81
CA ALA A 156 4.64 -16.54 5.25
C ALA A 156 4.37 -16.62 3.75
N TRP A 157 5.19 -17.38 3.02
CA TRP A 157 5.00 -17.65 1.59
C TRP A 157 3.72 -18.42 1.30
N SER A 158 3.43 -19.45 2.10
CA SER A 158 2.20 -20.22 2.02
C SER A 158 0.97 -19.40 2.41
N ALA A 159 1.07 -18.55 3.43
CA ALA A 159 -0.01 -17.65 3.84
C ALA A 159 -0.37 -16.62 2.76
N ALA A 160 0.61 -16.23 1.95
CA ALA A 160 0.42 -15.30 0.84
C ALA A 160 -0.15 -15.97 -0.42
N ASP A 161 -0.42 -17.28 -0.41
CA ASP A 161 -0.98 -17.99 -1.55
C ASP A 161 -2.45 -17.61 -1.80
N PRO A 162 -2.81 -17.04 -2.95
CA PRO A 162 -4.19 -16.67 -3.25
C PRO A 162 -5.13 -17.89 -3.44
N ALA A 163 -4.59 -19.08 -3.73
CA ALA A 163 -5.40 -20.27 -4.03
C ALA A 163 -5.79 -21.10 -2.80
N GLY A 164 -5.18 -20.87 -1.64
CA GLY A 164 -5.48 -21.64 -0.42
C GLY A 164 -4.76 -21.18 0.85
N GLY A 165 -4.07 -20.03 0.77
CA GLY A 165 -3.13 -19.58 1.78
C GLY A 165 -3.62 -18.50 2.72
N GLY A 166 -4.53 -17.62 2.26
CA GLY A 166 -4.87 -16.27 2.76
C GLY A 166 -4.90 -15.99 4.28
N SER A 167 -5.48 -14.86 4.71
CA SER A 167 -5.47 -14.47 6.13
C SER A 167 -6.01 -15.54 7.08
N ASP A 168 -6.94 -16.37 6.59
CA ASP A 168 -7.58 -17.46 7.34
C ASP A 168 -7.06 -18.85 6.94
N GLY A 169 -5.94 -18.94 6.23
CA GLY A 169 -5.34 -20.22 5.86
C GLY A 169 -4.63 -20.90 7.05
N PRO A 170 -4.35 -22.22 6.95
CA PRO A 170 -3.63 -22.94 8.01
C PRO A 170 -2.24 -22.35 8.30
N ALA A 171 -1.53 -21.87 7.26
CA ALA A 171 -0.23 -21.23 7.43
C ALA A 171 -0.33 -19.88 8.14
N ALA A 172 -1.33 -19.06 7.81
CA ALA A 172 -1.58 -17.79 8.49
C ALA A 172 -1.96 -18.02 9.96
N ARG A 173 -2.86 -18.97 10.25
CA ARG A 173 -3.21 -19.36 11.62
C ARG A 173 -2.01 -19.85 12.42
N GLU A 174 -1.12 -20.63 11.81
CA GLU A 174 0.11 -21.09 12.44
C GLU A 174 1.05 -19.91 12.75
N LEU A 175 1.18 -18.93 11.84
CA LEU A 175 1.92 -17.70 12.12
C LEU A 175 1.31 -16.90 13.26
N VAL A 176 -0.01 -16.75 13.30
CA VAL A 176 -0.70 -16.08 14.42
C VAL A 176 -0.45 -16.83 15.73
N ARG A 177 -0.51 -18.16 15.73
CA ARG A 177 -0.22 -18.98 16.91
C ARG A 177 1.20 -18.76 17.42
N LEU A 178 2.19 -18.77 16.52
CA LEU A 178 3.58 -18.49 16.86
C LEU A 178 3.76 -17.06 17.40
N TRP A 179 3.10 -16.07 16.79
CA TRP A 179 3.14 -14.70 17.25
C TRP A 179 2.54 -14.54 18.65
N ARG A 180 1.37 -15.14 18.93
CA ARG A 180 0.75 -15.12 20.27
C ARG A 180 1.65 -15.73 21.35
N GLN A 181 2.47 -16.72 20.98
CA GLN A 181 3.46 -17.33 21.88
C GLN A 181 4.66 -16.41 22.10
N ALA A 182 5.10 -15.71 21.07
CA ALA A 182 6.24 -14.78 21.12
C ALA A 182 5.90 -13.46 21.84
N ASP A 183 4.67 -12.96 21.70
CA ASP A 183 4.20 -11.70 22.28
C ASP A 183 2.76 -11.84 22.83
N PRO A 184 2.60 -12.45 24.02
CA PRO A 184 1.30 -12.65 24.64
C PRO A 184 0.63 -11.33 25.07
N SER A 185 1.40 -10.28 25.36
CA SER A 185 0.90 -8.94 25.68
C SER A 185 0.15 -8.33 24.51
N SER A 186 0.79 -8.22 23.34
CA SER A 186 0.15 -7.65 22.14
C SER A 186 -1.01 -8.52 21.66
N ALA A 187 -0.94 -9.84 21.87
CA ALA A 187 -2.06 -10.74 21.60
C ALA A 187 -3.28 -10.43 22.47
N ALA A 188 -3.09 -10.23 23.78
CA ALA A 188 -4.19 -9.88 24.69
C ALA A 188 -4.80 -8.51 24.36
N GLU A 189 -3.99 -7.53 23.96
CA GLU A 189 -4.46 -6.22 23.50
C GLU A 189 -5.32 -6.34 22.23
N LEU A 190 -4.89 -7.15 21.26
CA LEU A 190 -5.65 -7.40 20.04
C LEU A 190 -6.98 -8.10 20.34
N ASP A 191 -6.99 -9.09 21.23
CA ASP A 191 -8.21 -9.80 21.64
C ASP A 191 -9.19 -8.85 22.32
N ALA A 192 -8.73 -8.00 23.25
CA ALA A 192 -9.56 -6.98 23.90
C ALA A 192 -10.13 -5.95 22.90
N LEU A 193 -9.35 -5.55 21.89
CA LEU A 193 -9.82 -4.67 20.82
C LEU A 193 -10.90 -5.36 19.97
N GLN A 194 -10.72 -6.62 19.62
CA GLN A 194 -11.70 -7.38 18.85
C GLN A 194 -13.02 -7.55 19.61
N GLU A 195 -12.97 -7.87 20.90
CA GLU A 195 -14.16 -7.94 21.76
C GLU A 195 -14.89 -6.59 21.80
N ARG A 196 -14.16 -5.49 21.96
CA ARG A 196 -14.74 -4.13 21.95
C ARG A 196 -15.42 -3.80 20.62
N LEU A 197 -14.78 -4.10 19.50
CA LEU A 197 -15.34 -3.86 18.17
C LEU A 197 -16.59 -4.73 17.91
N GLN A 198 -16.59 -5.97 18.37
CA GLN A 198 -17.76 -6.85 18.29
C GLN A 198 -18.92 -6.35 19.16
N GLY A 199 -18.63 -5.82 20.36
CA GLY A 199 -19.62 -5.17 21.22
C GLY A 199 -20.26 -3.98 20.53
N MET A 200 -19.46 -3.05 19.99
CA MET A 200 -19.96 -1.90 19.23
C MET A 200 -20.77 -2.32 18.00
N ALA A 201 -20.36 -3.38 17.30
CA ALA A 201 -21.09 -3.89 16.14
C ALA A 201 -22.46 -4.47 16.51
N ARG A 202 -22.60 -5.10 17.69
CA ARG A 202 -23.88 -5.58 18.23
C ARG A 202 -24.80 -4.42 18.62
N GLU A 203 -24.26 -3.43 19.34
CA GLU A 203 -25.01 -2.22 19.71
C GLU A 203 -25.57 -1.48 18.48
N LEU A 204 -24.78 -1.35 17.41
CA LEU A 204 -25.22 -0.73 16.15
C LEU A 204 -26.30 -1.53 15.41
N ARG A 205 -26.41 -2.84 15.68
CA ARG A 205 -27.46 -3.71 15.11
C ARG A 205 -28.71 -3.77 15.98
N GLY A 206 -28.69 -3.20 17.19
CA GLY A 206 -29.80 -3.27 18.14
C GLY A 206 -29.95 -4.63 18.81
N GLU A 207 -28.87 -5.41 18.89
CA GLU A 207 -28.75 -6.65 19.67
C GLU A 207 -28.15 -6.36 21.05
#